data_AF-A0A955LVB2-F1
#
_entry.id   AF-A0A955LVB2-F1
#
_cell.length_a   1.000
_cell.length_b   1.000
_cell.length_c   1.000
_cell.angle_alpha   90.00
_cell.angle_beta   90.00
_cell.angle_gamma   90.00
#
_symmetry.space_group_name_H-M   'P 1'
#
loop_
_entity.id
_entity.type
_entity.pdbx_description
1 polymer ?
#
loop_
_entity_poly.entity_id
_entity_poly.type
_entity_poly.pdbx_seq_one_letter_code
_entity_poly.pdbx_strand_id
1 'polypeptide(L)'
;LPQIPHADLKNVHSILSKIKEKDILLYYPYHSFDYFLDLLREAAIDPSVSHIRCTLYRIAKNSNVVKSLITAVRNGKDVTVFIELRARFDEEANIEWANILTKEGAKVITGIPDLKVHSKLCLITRRERGQKIYYAAIGTGNFHEKTANIYTDAMLLTSNQLLTKEVRN
;
A
#
# COMPACT_ATOMS: atom_id res chain seq x y z
N LEU A 1 2.70 -24.46 -3.60
CA LEU A 1 1.43 -24.83 -2.92
C LEU A 1 0.35 -23.86 -3.39
N PRO A 2 -0.91 -24.28 -3.55
CA PRO A 2 -1.98 -23.33 -3.87
C PRO A 2 -2.11 -22.30 -2.73
N GLN A 3 -2.42 -21.06 -3.08
CA GLN A 3 -2.75 -20.03 -2.10
C GLN A 3 -4.05 -20.41 -1.37
N ILE A 4 -4.09 -20.09 -0.08
CA ILE A 4 -5.22 -20.34 0.80
C ILE A 4 -6.03 -19.04 0.91
N PRO A 5 -7.35 -19.05 0.69
CA PRO A 5 -8.18 -17.88 0.94
C PRO A 5 -8.14 -17.49 2.41
N HIS A 6 -7.93 -16.20 2.70
CA HIS A 6 -8.01 -15.71 4.08
C HIS A 6 -9.47 -15.76 4.55
N ALA A 7 -9.73 -16.39 5.71
CA ALA A 7 -11.09 -16.67 6.18
C ALA A 7 -12.00 -15.43 6.22
N ASP A 8 -11.45 -14.31 6.66
CA ASP A 8 -12.19 -13.04 6.80
C ASP A 8 -12.31 -12.22 5.53
N LEU A 9 -11.57 -12.57 4.47
CA LEU A 9 -11.54 -11.82 3.21
C LEU A 9 -12.12 -12.62 2.03
N LYS A 10 -12.53 -13.86 2.27
CA LYS A 10 -13.21 -14.67 1.26
C LYS A 10 -14.56 -14.06 0.92
N ASN A 11 -14.79 -13.76 -0.36
CA ASN A 11 -16.05 -13.21 -0.90
C ASN A 11 -16.47 -11.88 -0.26
N VAL A 12 -15.51 -11.06 0.16
CA VAL A 12 -15.78 -9.77 0.79
C VAL A 12 -15.94 -8.68 -0.26
N HIS A 13 -16.94 -7.82 -0.08
CA HIS A 13 -17.18 -6.66 -0.94
C HIS A 13 -16.32 -5.43 -0.60
N SER A 14 -15.88 -5.31 0.66
CA SER A 14 -15.10 -4.16 1.16
C SER A 14 -14.08 -4.63 2.21
N ILE A 15 -12.80 -4.52 1.87
CA ILE A 15 -11.69 -4.84 2.77
C ILE A 15 -11.58 -3.77 3.85
N LEU A 16 -11.82 -2.49 3.52
CA LEU A 16 -11.85 -1.41 4.53
C LEU A 16 -12.87 -1.70 5.63
N SER A 17 -14.05 -2.19 5.28
CA SER A 17 -15.09 -2.56 6.26
C SER A 17 -14.62 -3.70 7.16
N LYS A 18 -13.91 -4.70 6.62
CA LYS A 18 -13.38 -5.80 7.41
C LYS A 18 -12.23 -5.41 8.32
N ILE A 19 -11.31 -4.57 7.85
CA ILE A 19 -10.24 -4.01 8.68
C ILE A 19 -10.82 -3.18 9.84
N LYS A 20 -11.97 -2.50 9.61
CA LYS A 20 -12.66 -1.75 10.66
C LYS A 20 -13.26 -2.63 11.74
N GLU A 21 -13.76 -3.80 11.38
CA GLU A 21 -14.32 -4.78 12.32
C GLU A 21 -13.22 -5.42 13.18
N LYS A 22 -12.08 -5.77 12.57
CA LYS A 22 -10.94 -6.37 13.26
C LYS A 22 -9.65 -6.27 12.45
N ASP A 23 -8.52 -6.41 13.15
CA ASP A 23 -7.21 -6.54 12.53
C ASP A 23 -7.11 -7.84 11.70
N ILE A 24 -6.43 -7.77 10.56
CA ILE A 24 -6.27 -8.87 9.61
C ILE A 24 -4.79 -9.08 9.33
N LEU A 25 -4.33 -10.33 9.43
CA LEU A 25 -2.94 -10.70 9.18
C LEU A 25 -2.84 -11.53 7.89
N LEU A 26 -2.19 -10.97 6.88
CA LEU A 26 -1.80 -11.68 5.68
C LEU A 26 -0.42 -12.30 5.87
N TYR A 27 -0.22 -13.48 5.30
CA TYR A 27 1.02 -14.25 5.44
C TYR A 27 1.37 -14.86 4.08
N TYR A 28 2.40 -14.31 3.46
CA TYR A 28 2.88 -14.69 2.14
C TYR A 28 3.88 -15.83 2.26
N PRO A 29 3.98 -16.73 1.26
CA PRO A 29 3.18 -16.81 0.04
C PRO A 29 1.86 -17.59 0.22
N TYR A 30 1.45 -17.88 1.45
CA TYR A 30 0.26 -18.69 1.74
C TYR A 30 -1.04 -17.96 1.38
N HIS A 31 -1.14 -16.66 1.68
CA HIS A 31 -2.24 -15.78 1.28
C HIS A 31 -1.91 -15.04 -0.01
N SER A 32 -2.94 -14.65 -0.79
CA SER A 32 -2.72 -13.86 -2.01
C SER A 32 -2.36 -12.41 -1.70
N PHE A 33 -1.40 -11.86 -2.46
CA PHE A 33 -1.10 -10.42 -2.48
C PHE A 33 -2.26 -9.58 -3.04
N ASP A 34 -3.19 -10.23 -3.75
CA ASP A 34 -4.37 -9.55 -4.31
C ASP A 34 -5.23 -8.90 -3.22
N TYR A 35 -5.25 -9.41 -2.00
CA TYR A 35 -5.97 -8.76 -0.89
C TYR A 35 -5.45 -7.34 -0.60
N PHE A 36 -4.14 -7.12 -0.69
CA PHE A 36 -3.58 -5.77 -0.56
C PHE A 36 -3.86 -4.91 -1.80
N LEU A 37 -3.82 -5.50 -3.00
CA LEU A 37 -4.19 -4.78 -4.23
C LEU A 37 -5.66 -4.36 -4.22
N ASP A 38 -6.56 -5.22 -3.77
CA ASP A 38 -7.99 -4.95 -3.68
C ASP A 38 -8.28 -3.86 -2.65
N LEU A 39 -7.55 -3.83 -1.53
CA LEU A 39 -7.60 -2.71 -0.59
C LEU A 39 -7.20 -1.39 -1.25
N LEU A 40 -6.11 -1.38 -2.03
CA LEU A 40 -5.68 -0.17 -2.74
C LEU A 40 -6.68 0.26 -3.82
N ARG A 41 -7.26 -0.70 -4.56
CA ARG A 41 -8.28 -0.43 -5.59
C ARG A 41 -9.55 0.14 -4.95
N GLU A 42 -10.01 -0.45 -3.86
CA GLU A 42 -11.14 0.06 -3.08
C GLU A 42 -10.84 1.49 -2.58
N ALA A 43 -9.67 1.68 -1.96
CA ALA A 43 -9.25 2.99 -1.47
C ALA A 43 -9.06 4.02 -2.58
N ALA A 44 -8.74 3.61 -3.81
CA ALA A 44 -8.58 4.50 -4.95
C ALA A 44 -9.93 5.03 -5.49
N ILE A 45 -11.04 4.32 -5.28
CA ILE A 45 -12.37 4.71 -5.79
C ILE A 45 -13.32 5.19 -4.68
N ASP A 46 -13.07 4.86 -3.41
CA ASP A 46 -13.92 5.31 -2.30
C ASP A 46 -13.92 6.86 -2.22
N PRO A 47 -15.08 7.52 -2.36
CA PRO A 47 -15.18 8.99 -2.32
C PRO A 47 -14.88 9.58 -0.92
N SER A 48 -14.92 8.76 0.12
CA SER A 48 -14.60 9.13 1.49
C SER A 48 -13.09 9.07 1.77
N VAL A 49 -12.30 8.41 0.92
CA VAL A 49 -10.85 8.38 1.05
C VAL A 49 -10.28 9.69 0.52
N SER A 50 -9.51 10.36 1.38
CA SER A 50 -8.90 11.66 1.08
C SER A 50 -7.42 11.57 0.75
N HIS A 51 -6.68 10.68 1.42
CA HIS A 51 -5.22 10.57 1.25
C HIS A 51 -4.80 9.11 1.19
N ILE A 52 -3.77 8.83 0.38
CA ILE A 52 -3.04 7.56 0.40
C ILE A 52 -1.55 7.87 0.49
N ARG A 53 -0.88 7.38 1.54
CA ARG A 53 0.57 7.49 1.72
C ARG A 53 1.19 6.12 1.63
N CYS A 54 2.26 5.94 0.86
CA CYS A 54 2.85 4.62 0.64
C CYS A 54 4.37 4.69 0.53
N THR A 55 5.07 3.72 1.10
CA THR A 55 6.51 3.49 0.87
C THR A 55 6.69 2.42 -0.20
N LEU A 56 7.40 2.74 -1.27
CA LEU A 56 7.72 1.82 -2.34
C LEU A 56 9.22 1.56 -2.39
N TYR A 57 9.59 0.30 -2.20
CA TYR A 57 10.96 -0.19 -2.29
C TYR A 57 10.98 -1.35 -3.30
N ARG A 58 11.82 -1.22 -4.34
CA ARG A 58 11.90 -2.16 -5.48
C ARG A 58 10.55 -2.39 -6.15
N ILE A 59 10.19 -1.49 -7.06
CA ILE A 59 8.89 -1.55 -7.73
C ILE A 59 8.98 -2.47 -8.94
N ALA A 60 8.00 -3.37 -9.10
CA ALA A 60 7.90 -4.18 -10.31
C ALA A 60 7.72 -3.28 -11.56
N LYS A 61 8.37 -3.63 -12.67
CA LYS A 61 8.20 -2.92 -13.97
C LYS A 61 6.73 -2.76 -14.40
N ASN A 62 5.85 -3.68 -13.99
CA ASN A 62 4.42 -3.62 -14.26
C ASN A 62 3.62 -3.72 -12.94
N SER A 63 3.84 -2.76 -12.04
CA SER A 63 3.24 -2.77 -10.70
C SER A 63 1.77 -2.37 -10.70
N ASN A 64 0.89 -3.25 -10.21
CA ASN A 64 -0.52 -2.96 -9.98
C ASN A 64 -0.72 -2.05 -8.76
N VAL A 65 0.23 -2.05 -7.81
CA VAL A 65 0.29 -1.07 -6.72
C VAL A 65 0.38 0.34 -7.30
N VAL A 66 1.35 0.60 -8.17
CA VAL A 66 1.53 1.95 -8.77
C VAL A 66 0.33 2.34 -9.62
N LYS A 67 -0.23 1.43 -10.42
CA LYS A 67 -1.46 1.70 -11.19
C LYS A 67 -2.63 2.12 -10.29
N SER A 68 -2.81 1.43 -9.16
CA SER A 68 -3.88 1.76 -8.20
C SER A 68 -3.67 3.12 -7.56
N LEU A 69 -2.42 3.49 -7.26
CA LEU A 69 -2.07 4.83 -6.77
C LEU A 69 -2.35 5.91 -7.83
N ILE A 70 -2.03 5.67 -9.11
CA ILE A 70 -2.37 6.59 -10.21
C ILE A 70 -3.89 6.75 -10.33
N THR A 71 -4.66 5.66 -10.24
CA THR A 71 -6.13 5.73 -10.21
C THR A 71 -6.63 6.56 -9.03
N ALA A 72 -6.01 6.45 -7.85
CA ALA A 72 -6.36 7.27 -6.70
C ALA A 72 -6.13 8.76 -6.95
N VAL A 73 -4.99 9.14 -7.54
CA VAL A 73 -4.72 10.53 -7.94
C VAL A 73 -5.78 11.05 -8.90
N ARG A 74 -6.08 10.27 -9.95
CA ARG A 74 -7.11 10.63 -10.95
C ARG A 74 -8.51 10.77 -10.36
N ASN A 75 -8.78 10.07 -9.26
CA ASN A 75 -10.02 10.19 -8.48
C ASN A 75 -9.94 11.26 -7.37
N GLY A 76 -9.01 12.22 -7.48
CA GLY A 76 -8.92 13.40 -6.62
C GLY A 76 -8.35 13.15 -5.23
N LYS A 77 -7.64 12.04 -5.02
CA LYS A 77 -7.04 11.70 -3.71
C LYS A 77 -5.63 12.28 -3.62
N ASP A 78 -5.28 12.78 -2.44
CA ASP A 78 -3.92 13.24 -2.15
C ASP A 78 -3.01 12.03 -1.96
N VAL A 79 -2.25 11.68 -3.01
CA VAL A 79 -1.32 10.55 -2.98
C VAL A 79 0.09 11.03 -2.70
N THR A 80 0.72 10.49 -1.66
CA THR A 80 2.15 10.71 -1.37
C THR A 80 2.89 9.39 -1.39
N VAL A 81 3.98 9.32 -2.14
CA VAL A 81 4.77 8.10 -2.28
C VAL A 81 6.22 8.38 -1.91
N PHE A 82 6.76 7.61 -0.97
CA PHE A 82 8.20 7.56 -0.76
C PHE A 82 8.81 6.49 -1.67
N ILE A 83 9.82 6.84 -2.46
CA ILE A 83 10.52 5.92 -3.37
C ILE A 83 12.02 5.91 -3.06
N GLU A 84 12.55 4.74 -2.73
CA GLU A 84 13.99 4.53 -2.61
C GLU A 84 14.61 4.32 -4.00
N LEU A 85 15.24 5.36 -4.55
CA LEU A 85 15.84 5.30 -5.89
C LEU A 85 17.07 4.40 -5.95
N ARG A 86 17.83 4.25 -4.85
CA ARG A 86 19.12 3.53 -4.82
C ARG A 86 18.98 2.03 -4.51
N ALA A 87 17.83 1.45 -4.83
CA ALA A 87 17.62 0.02 -4.64
C ALA A 87 18.43 -0.76 -5.71
N ARG A 88 19.50 -1.45 -5.27
CA ARG A 88 20.37 -2.23 -6.16
C ARG A 88 19.54 -3.11 -7.10
N PHE A 89 19.84 -3.00 -8.40
CA PHE A 89 19.25 -3.71 -9.55
C PHE A 89 17.89 -3.21 -10.06
N ASP A 90 17.24 -2.25 -9.38
CA ASP A 90 15.90 -1.74 -9.75
C ASP A 90 15.87 -0.20 -9.94
N GLU A 91 17.04 0.45 -10.05
CA GLU A 91 17.18 1.92 -10.08
C GLU A 91 16.40 2.55 -11.24
N GLU A 92 16.55 2.01 -12.46
CA GLU A 92 15.91 2.53 -13.66
C GLU A 92 14.38 2.50 -13.56
N ALA A 93 13.82 1.39 -13.08
CA ALA A 93 12.38 1.23 -12.88
C ALA A 93 11.84 2.15 -11.77
N ASN A 94 12.60 2.35 -10.69
CA ASN A 94 12.19 3.25 -9.61
C ASN A 94 12.20 4.73 -10.08
N ILE A 95 13.19 5.13 -10.88
CA ILE A 95 13.25 6.47 -11.49
C ILE A 95 12.08 6.67 -12.46
N GLU A 96 11.79 5.68 -13.31
CA GLU A 96 10.67 5.73 -14.23
C GLU A 96 9.34 5.90 -13.49
N TRP A 97 9.08 5.09 -12.48
CA TRP A 97 7.85 5.19 -11.69
C TRP A 97 7.76 6.50 -10.90
N ALA A 98 8.87 7.01 -10.37
CA ALA A 98 8.90 8.32 -9.72
C ALA A 98 8.47 9.43 -10.68
N ASN A 99 8.97 9.41 -11.91
CA ASN A 99 8.60 10.38 -12.95
C ASN A 99 7.13 10.25 -13.34
N ILE A 100 6.63 9.02 -13.56
CA ILE A 100 5.23 8.78 -13.91
C ILE A 100 4.29 9.24 -12.79
N LEU A 101 4.55 8.85 -11.54
CA LEU A 101 3.73 9.25 -10.40
C LEU A 101 3.69 10.77 -10.20
N THR A 102 4.84 11.42 -10.35
CA THR A 102 4.93 12.90 -10.28
C THR A 102 4.11 13.54 -11.38
N LYS A 103 4.21 13.04 -12.62
CA LYS A 103 3.47 13.55 -13.78
C LYS A 103 1.95 13.38 -13.62
N GLU A 104 1.52 12.27 -13.03
CA GLU A 104 0.09 12.02 -12.76
C GLU A 104 -0.46 12.89 -11.62
N GLY A 105 0.41 13.51 -10.80
CA GLY A 105 0.02 14.44 -9.73
C GLY A 105 0.26 13.92 -8.31
N ALA A 106 0.90 12.76 -8.14
CA ALA A 106 1.29 12.28 -6.81
C ALA A 106 2.48 13.09 -6.28
N LYS A 107 2.52 13.33 -4.97
CA LYS A 107 3.70 13.86 -4.28
C LYS A 107 4.72 12.73 -4.11
N VAL A 108 5.79 12.74 -4.90
CA VAL A 108 6.88 11.78 -4.76
C VAL A 108 7.98 12.35 -3.86
N ILE A 109 8.37 11.58 -2.85
CA ILE A 109 9.49 11.85 -1.96
C ILE A 109 10.56 10.83 -2.28
N THR A 110 11.73 11.28 -2.69
CA THR A 110 12.87 10.41 -2.98
C THR A 110 13.76 10.27 -1.75
N GLY A 111 14.54 9.19 -1.69
CA GLY A 111 15.41 8.87 -0.56
C GLY A 111 16.30 10.02 -0.10
N ILE A 112 16.56 10.06 1.22
CA ILE A 112 17.47 11.03 1.83
C ILE A 112 18.91 10.46 1.71
N PRO A 113 19.92 11.28 1.35
CA PRO A 113 21.31 10.84 1.35
C PRO A 113 21.67 10.17 2.68
N ASP A 114 22.30 9.00 2.59
CA ASP A 114 22.78 8.20 3.73
C ASP A 114 21.72 7.66 4.70
N LEU A 115 20.42 7.85 4.41
CA LEU A 115 19.33 7.26 5.18
C LEU A 115 18.50 6.31 4.31
N LYS A 116 18.55 5.02 4.65
CA LYS A 116 17.73 3.99 4.01
C LYS A 116 16.40 3.86 4.73
N VAL A 117 15.31 4.00 4.00
CA VAL A 117 13.97 3.69 4.50
C VAL A 117 13.63 2.25 4.12
N HIS A 118 13.54 1.38 5.12
CA HIS A 118 13.21 -0.04 4.94
C HIS A 118 11.81 -0.40 5.45
N SER A 119 11.03 0.58 5.92
CA SER A 119 9.65 0.37 6.32
C SER A 119 8.75 0.13 5.11
N LYS A 120 7.77 -0.78 5.25
CA LYS A 120 6.78 -1.11 4.21
C LYS A 120 5.41 -0.77 4.73
N LEU A 121 5.06 0.49 4.57
CA LEU A 121 3.87 1.11 5.14
C LEU A 121 3.00 1.65 4.02
N CYS A 122 1.71 1.37 4.11
CA CYS A 122 0.69 2.09 3.38
C CYS A 122 -0.35 2.60 4.36
N LEU A 123 -0.70 3.87 4.28
CA LEU A 123 -1.67 4.54 5.13
C LEU A 123 -2.76 5.16 4.27
N ILE A 124 -4.00 4.77 4.51
CA ILE A 124 -5.20 5.29 3.88
C ILE A 124 -5.94 6.16 4.89
N THR A 125 -6.19 7.42 4.54
CA THR A 125 -6.96 8.34 5.37
C THR A 125 -8.36 8.51 4.80
N ARG A 126 -9.36 8.02 5.52
CA ARG A 126 -10.77 8.08 5.16
C ARG A 126 -11.54 9.03 6.08
N ARG A 127 -12.45 9.82 5.54
CA ARG A 127 -13.36 10.67 6.31
C ARG A 127 -14.63 9.89 6.63
N GLU A 128 -14.88 9.63 7.90
CA GLU A 128 -16.07 8.93 8.36
C GLU A 128 -16.78 9.79 9.41
N ARG A 129 -18.05 10.14 9.15
CA ARG A 129 -18.86 11.01 10.05
C ARG A 129 -18.11 12.30 10.46
N GLY A 130 -17.40 12.90 9.50
CA GLY A 130 -16.61 14.12 9.71
C GLY A 130 -15.24 13.93 10.36
N GLN A 131 -14.87 12.73 10.79
CA GLN A 131 -13.59 12.44 11.43
C GLN A 131 -12.61 11.74 10.47
N LYS A 132 -11.31 11.99 10.64
CA LYS A 132 -10.27 11.25 9.93
C LYS A 132 -10.06 9.90 10.62
N ILE A 133 -10.35 8.82 9.91
CA ILE A 133 -10.04 7.45 10.31
C ILE A 133 -8.90 6.96 9.44
N TYR A 134 -7.90 6.37 10.09
CA TYR A 134 -6.73 5.84 9.42
C TYR A 134 -6.79 4.31 9.33
N TYR A 135 -6.43 3.79 8.17
CA TYR A 135 -6.26 2.37 7.89
C TYR A 135 -4.82 2.16 7.43
N ALA A 136 -4.11 1.19 8.00
CA ALA A 136 -2.72 0.93 7.68
C ALA A 136 -2.52 -0.51 7.20
N ALA A 137 -1.65 -0.66 6.21
CA ALA A 137 -0.98 -1.91 5.89
C ALA A 137 0.49 -1.80 6.34
N ILE A 138 0.91 -2.69 7.24
CA ILE A 138 2.25 -2.74 7.83
C ILE A 138 2.88 -4.07 7.46
N GLY A 139 3.83 -4.05 6.52
CA GLY A 139 4.47 -5.25 5.97
C GLY A 139 5.89 -5.47 6.46
N THR A 140 6.31 -6.73 6.51
CA THR A 140 7.73 -7.12 6.63
C THR A 140 8.44 -7.12 5.27
N GLY A 141 7.67 -7.37 4.20
CA GLY A 141 8.14 -7.47 2.81
C GLY A 141 7.62 -6.36 1.90
N ASN A 142 8.29 -6.19 0.76
CA ASN A 142 7.98 -5.16 -0.24
C ASN A 142 6.57 -5.30 -0.80
N PHE A 143 5.99 -4.19 -1.23
CA PHE A 143 4.75 -4.18 -2.01
C PHE A 143 5.02 -4.57 -3.47
N HIS A 144 5.46 -5.82 -3.67
CA HIS A 144 5.87 -6.37 -4.94
C HIS A 144 5.21 -7.74 -5.16
N GLU A 145 4.38 -7.82 -6.20
CA GLU A 145 3.47 -8.94 -6.47
C GLU A 145 4.21 -10.26 -6.71
N LYS A 146 5.29 -10.22 -7.51
CA LYS A 146 6.08 -11.43 -7.81
C LYS A 146 6.81 -11.98 -6.58
N THR A 147 7.42 -11.11 -5.77
CA THR A 147 8.17 -11.55 -4.59
C THR A 147 7.25 -12.09 -3.51
N ALA A 148 6.02 -11.58 -3.39
CA ALA A 148 5.02 -12.10 -2.46
C ALA A 148 4.64 -13.57 -2.72
N ASN A 149 4.91 -14.11 -3.92
CA ASN A 149 4.69 -15.53 -4.22
C ASN A 149 5.88 -16.44 -3.88
N ILE A 150 7.02 -15.86 -3.47
CA ILE A 150 8.29 -16.57 -3.29
C ILE A 150 8.80 -16.39 -1.86
N TYR A 151 8.77 -15.16 -1.35
CA TYR A 151 9.28 -14.83 -0.03
C TYR A 151 8.20 -14.99 1.04
N THR A 152 8.66 -15.36 2.24
CA THR A 152 7.79 -15.45 3.41
C THR A 152 7.77 -14.12 4.12
N ASP A 153 6.61 -13.48 4.13
CA ASP A 153 6.41 -12.15 4.70
C ASP A 153 5.04 -12.04 5.37
N ALA A 154 4.95 -11.20 6.39
CA ALA A 154 3.69 -10.89 7.07
C ALA A 154 3.25 -9.45 6.73
N MET A 155 1.94 -9.25 6.65
CA MET A 155 1.34 -7.92 6.51
C MET A 155 0.13 -7.78 7.41
N LEU A 156 0.20 -6.85 8.35
CA LEU A 156 -0.91 -6.46 9.20
C LEU A 156 -1.74 -5.38 8.50
N LEU A 157 -3.03 -5.64 8.31
CA LEU A 157 -4.03 -4.65 7.94
C LEU A 157 -4.82 -4.26 9.19
N THR A 158 -4.82 -2.98 9.56
CA THR A 158 -5.41 -2.51 10.81
C THR A 158 -6.06 -1.14 10.69
N SER A 159 -7.17 -0.93 11.42
CA SER A 159 -7.75 0.40 11.69
C SER A 159 -7.57 0.83 13.14
N ASN A 160 -6.66 0.17 13.89
CA ASN A 160 -6.35 0.55 15.25
C ASN A 160 -5.75 1.96 15.25
N GLN A 161 -6.46 2.92 15.87
CA GLN A 161 -6.07 4.32 15.84
C GLN A 161 -4.79 4.63 16.63
N LEU A 162 -4.32 3.73 17.51
CA LEU A 162 -3.02 3.85 18.15
C LEU A 162 -1.91 3.57 17.12
N LEU A 163 -1.95 2.40 16.48
CA LEU A 163 -0.95 1.97 15.50
C LEU A 163 -0.93 2.85 14.25
N THR A 164 -2.09 3.20 13.74
CA THR A 164 -2.20 3.96 12.49
C THR A 164 -1.76 5.42 12.64
N LYS A 165 -1.86 6.00 13.85
CA LYS A 165 -1.27 7.32 14.15
C LYS A 165 0.26 7.26 14.21
N GLU A 166 0.84 6.18 14.73
CA GLU A 166 2.30 5.97 14.68
C GLU A 166 2.80 5.88 13.23
N VAL A 167 2.08 5.17 12.35
CA VAL A 167 2.40 5.10 10.90
C VAL A 167 2.29 6.47 10.21
N ARG A 168 1.40 7.35 10.68
CA ARG A 168 1.16 8.68 10.10
C ARG A 168 2.24 9.69 10.45
N ASN A 169 2.82 9.57 11.64
CA ASN A 169 3.80 10.52 12.18
C ASN A 169 5.08 10.53 11.33
#